data_AF-A0A1E7F256-F1
#
_entry.id   AF-A0A1E7F256-F1
#
_cell.length_a   1.000
_cell.length_b   1.000
_cell.length_c   1.000
_cell.angle_alpha   90.00
_cell.angle_beta   90.00
_cell.angle_gamma   90.00
#
_symmetry.space_group_name_H-M   'P 1'
#
loop_
_entity.id
_entity.type
_entity.pdbx_description
1 polymer ?
#
loop_
_entity_poly.entity_id
_entity_poly.type
_entity_poly.pdbx_seq_one_letter_code
_entity_poly.pdbx_strand_id
1 'polypeptide(L)'
;MRFLFPISTLSLPVLSLSLLLYCSIVVDAFVSLKSPAPGTAAGTTRTTKAASKSRSRLYYDIQRDPQPSDNVWAILSNTEKWISQTLADAQKGKKENPLSRKEVSYVCETSKDPAMILANIFRKVKEARQLGESHGQDQEELIDEKGEEKHQRSTLRQTQVVVIPANEELIQDFKVFDALIEAINQARRNARDYVTDHSLERLDEQLYGDAGDDRDWVVSVNCAHLHPKYGYKTPEQELKDLKEEGDNDGDIDLNLQEYKKQRIIARRSPYPSVVIEVLAMAPPTYTAPSPTGPVSPKSIDGTNIEGKIAGGKDNDMKIDAEFVNQLEALFSRSSLDDKSNKDGDFYESIGSHIETFSAVTPLMVAQNWIDTNDPLFNATKCAFTVSDATYVDEGYEFVFTNLGMQTSQFIVGDVQAGAQKRQYLVMSHFLSSSATSLEKFTIQAGKMIRTLPLVGDKVDVSCLHPEHVDKDKRCPVPVIILQWKE
;
A
#
# COMPACT_ATOMS: atom_id res chain seq x y z
N MET A 1 67.53 24.72 -8.29
CA MET A 1 67.56 23.26 -8.14
C MET A 1 67.39 22.91 -6.67
N ARG A 2 66.18 22.52 -6.25
CA ARG A 2 65.93 21.92 -4.93
C ARG A 2 64.95 20.77 -5.13
N PHE A 3 65.31 19.64 -4.55
CA PHE A 3 64.72 18.33 -4.77
C PHE A 3 63.30 18.23 -4.22
N LEU A 4 62.47 17.52 -4.99
CA LEU A 4 61.14 17.03 -4.67
C LEU A 4 61.23 15.77 -3.80
N PHE A 5 60.37 15.68 -2.78
CA PHE A 5 59.74 14.43 -2.35
C PHE A 5 58.32 14.74 -1.86
N PRO A 6 57.31 13.91 -2.20
CA PRO A 6 55.91 14.19 -1.88
C PRO A 6 55.53 13.67 -0.49
N ILE A 7 54.68 14.43 0.21
CA ILE A 7 54.00 14.00 1.43
C ILE A 7 52.71 13.29 0.99
N SER A 8 52.66 11.99 1.25
CA SER A 8 51.49 11.14 1.11
C SER A 8 50.47 11.50 2.20
N THR A 9 49.35 12.12 1.84
CA THR A 9 48.19 12.23 2.73
C THR A 9 47.37 10.95 2.62
N LEU A 10 47.42 10.13 3.68
CA LEU A 10 46.52 9.00 3.88
C LEU A 10 45.07 9.50 3.95
N SER A 11 44.25 8.99 3.04
CA SER A 11 42.79 9.04 3.09
C SER A 11 42.30 8.12 4.21
N LEU A 12 41.62 8.68 5.21
CA LEU A 12 40.87 7.94 6.22
C LEU A 12 39.49 7.56 5.64
N PRO A 13 38.98 6.34 5.90
CA PRO A 13 37.67 5.92 5.43
C PRO A 13 36.56 6.67 6.17
N VAL A 14 35.62 7.22 5.39
CA VAL A 14 34.37 7.80 5.87
C VAL A 14 33.54 6.68 6.51
N LEU A 15 33.47 6.70 7.84
CA LEU A 15 32.57 5.89 8.62
C LEU A 15 31.13 6.25 8.26
N SER A 16 30.40 5.23 7.81
CA SER A 16 28.96 5.21 7.54
C SER A 16 28.20 5.80 8.74
N LEU A 17 27.39 6.83 8.46
CA LEU A 17 26.49 7.47 9.39
C LEU A 17 25.14 6.73 9.39
N SER A 18 25.15 5.45 9.77
CA SER A 18 23.94 4.60 9.85
C SER A 18 23.39 4.52 11.27
N LEU A 19 23.29 5.65 11.99
CA LEU A 19 22.83 5.66 13.38
C LEU A 19 22.04 6.93 13.77
N LEU A 20 20.92 7.20 13.09
CA LEU A 20 19.90 8.17 13.54
C LEU A 20 18.49 7.78 13.05
N LEU A 21 18.10 6.52 13.26
CA LEU A 21 16.72 6.04 13.04
C LEU A 21 16.35 5.05 14.15
N TYR A 22 16.36 5.54 15.39
CA TYR A 22 15.80 4.83 16.55
C TYR A 22 15.18 5.87 17.48
N CYS A 23 13.94 6.27 17.17
CA CYS A 23 13.04 6.90 18.13
C CYS A 23 11.60 6.83 17.62
N SER A 24 10.99 5.66 17.77
CA SER A 24 9.54 5.51 17.94
C SER A 24 9.34 4.19 18.69
N ILE A 25 9.41 4.29 20.02
CA ILE A 25 9.16 3.18 20.92
C ILE A 25 7.65 2.91 20.94
N VAL A 26 7.33 1.67 20.57
CA VAL A 26 6.09 0.94 20.82
C VAL A 26 5.76 0.99 22.32
N VAL A 27 4.55 1.41 22.67
CA VAL A 27 3.93 1.07 23.96
C VAL A 27 2.59 0.42 23.67
N ASP A 28 2.65 -0.86 23.32
CA ASP A 28 1.55 -1.78 23.56
C ASP A 28 1.78 -2.45 24.91
N ALA A 29 0.91 -2.13 25.87
CA ALA A 29 0.79 -2.89 27.11
C ALA A 29 -0.69 -2.97 27.49
N PHE A 30 -1.28 -4.11 27.12
CA PHE A 30 -2.51 -4.66 27.69
C PHE A 30 -2.38 -4.77 29.20
N VAL A 31 -3.31 -4.17 29.96
CA VAL A 31 -3.72 -4.68 31.27
C VAL A 31 -5.24 -4.55 31.40
N SER A 32 -5.91 -5.68 31.15
CA SER A 32 -7.27 -5.95 31.59
C SER A 32 -7.23 -6.26 33.08
N LEU A 33 -7.79 -5.38 33.92
CA LEU A 33 -8.02 -5.65 35.34
C LEU A 33 -9.51 -5.60 35.65
N LYS A 34 -10.08 -6.80 35.83
CA LYS A 34 -11.35 -7.05 36.51
C LYS A 34 -11.32 -6.42 37.92
N SER A 35 -12.30 -5.57 38.21
CA SER A 35 -12.61 -5.10 39.55
C SER A 35 -13.55 -6.08 40.27
N PRO A 36 -13.27 -6.49 41.53
CA PRO A 36 -14.27 -7.07 42.42
C PRO A 36 -14.90 -6.03 43.35
N ALA A 37 -16.15 -6.31 43.73
CA ALA A 37 -17.05 -5.50 44.55
C ALA A 37 -16.51 -5.09 45.95
N PRO A 38 -17.07 -4.02 46.57
CA PRO A 38 -16.61 -3.54 47.87
C PRO A 38 -17.24 -4.30 49.03
N GLY A 39 -16.39 -4.84 49.91
CA GLY A 39 -16.75 -5.33 51.23
C GLY A 39 -16.32 -4.33 52.32
N THR A 40 -17.28 -3.94 53.14
CA THR A 40 -17.17 -3.22 54.43
C THR A 40 -16.27 -3.93 55.45
N ALA A 41 -15.41 -3.18 56.16
CA ALA A 41 -15.23 -3.28 57.62
C ALA A 41 -14.22 -2.24 58.16
N ALA A 42 -14.51 -1.78 59.38
CA ALA A 42 -13.85 -0.71 60.11
C ALA A 42 -12.56 -1.14 60.85
N GLY A 43 -11.76 -0.17 61.31
CA GLY A 43 -10.89 -0.38 62.48
C GLY A 43 -9.56 0.37 62.52
N THR A 44 -9.56 1.50 63.23
CA THR A 44 -8.58 1.91 64.25
C THR A 44 -7.18 2.42 63.85
N THR A 45 -6.92 3.58 64.43
CA THR A 45 -5.75 4.48 64.47
C THR A 45 -4.43 3.86 64.93
N ARG A 46 -3.33 4.25 64.28
CA ARG A 46 -2.06 4.53 64.97
C ARG A 46 -1.18 5.51 64.18
N THR A 47 -0.83 6.59 64.86
CA THR A 47 0.04 7.69 64.43
C THR A 47 1.51 7.31 64.52
N THR A 48 2.23 7.38 63.41
CA THR A 48 3.70 7.50 63.41
C THR A 48 4.11 8.53 62.36
N LYS A 49 4.76 9.61 62.82
CA LYS A 49 5.37 10.66 62.00
C LYS A 49 6.40 10.04 61.07
N ALA A 50 6.14 10.09 59.76
CA ALA A 50 7.11 9.79 58.73
C ALA A 50 7.36 11.06 57.89
N ALA A 51 8.63 11.31 57.62
CA ALA A 51 9.14 12.47 56.92
C ALA A 51 8.36 12.80 55.65
N SER A 52 8.01 14.08 55.47
CA SER A 52 7.37 14.60 54.27
C SER A 52 8.33 14.49 53.09
N LYS A 53 8.27 13.37 52.37
CA LYS A 53 8.69 13.33 50.97
C LYS A 53 7.78 14.31 50.24
N SER A 54 8.33 15.47 49.92
CA SER A 54 7.78 16.38 48.92
C SER A 54 7.48 15.55 47.67
N ARG A 55 6.21 15.20 47.48
CA ARG A 55 5.71 14.77 46.18
C ARG A 55 5.87 15.99 45.31
N SER A 56 6.92 16.02 44.49
CA SER A 56 6.99 16.82 43.29
C SER A 56 5.80 16.42 42.42
N ARG A 57 4.63 17.02 42.68
CA ARG A 57 3.57 17.12 41.69
C ARG A 57 4.20 17.92 40.57
N LEU A 58 4.59 17.22 39.50
CA LEU A 58 4.79 17.82 38.21
C LEU A 58 3.46 18.49 37.85
N TYR A 59 3.34 19.77 38.19
CA TYR A 59 2.34 20.63 37.59
C TYR A 59 2.77 20.75 36.14
N TYR A 60 2.11 20.01 35.26
CA TYR A 60 2.10 20.36 33.85
C TYR A 60 1.52 21.77 33.79
N ASP A 61 2.37 22.72 33.42
CA ASP A 61 1.97 24.09 33.17
C ASP A 61 1.16 24.11 31.85
N ILE A 62 -0.16 23.96 31.99
CA ILE A 62 -1.15 23.99 30.89
C ILE A 62 -1.11 25.36 30.17
N GLN A 63 -0.43 26.38 30.70
CA GLN A 63 -0.34 27.70 30.07
C GLN A 63 0.73 27.82 28.99
N ARG A 64 1.53 26.76 28.74
CA ARG A 64 2.32 26.62 27.51
C ARG A 64 1.68 25.61 26.55
N ASP A 65 0.35 25.60 26.47
CA ASP A 65 -0.31 24.82 25.43
C ASP A 65 0.19 25.30 24.06
N PRO A 66 0.76 24.39 23.25
CA PRO A 66 1.07 24.70 21.86
C PRO A 66 -0.23 25.12 21.16
N GLN A 67 -0.11 25.87 20.06
CA GLN A 67 -1.26 26.35 19.28
C GLN A 67 -2.29 25.22 19.09
N PRO A 68 -3.61 25.49 19.11
CA PRO A 68 -4.64 24.46 19.06
C PRO A 68 -4.57 23.52 17.84
N SER A 69 -3.79 23.87 16.82
CA SER A 69 -3.43 23.01 15.68
C SER A 69 -2.51 21.83 16.02
N ASP A 70 -1.82 21.88 17.16
CA ASP A 70 -0.72 20.96 17.48
C ASP A 70 -1.11 19.92 18.55
N ASN A 71 -2.27 20.08 19.19
CA ASN A 71 -2.76 19.11 20.16
C ASN A 71 -3.47 17.94 19.46
N VAL A 72 -2.67 16.99 19.00
CA VAL A 72 -3.10 15.74 18.34
C VAL A 72 -4.26 15.06 19.08
N TRP A 73 -4.18 14.95 20.41
CA TRP A 73 -5.22 14.29 21.21
C TRP A 73 -6.56 15.03 21.20
N ALA A 74 -6.53 16.36 21.25
CA ALA A 74 -7.74 17.17 21.16
C ALA A 74 -8.39 17.02 19.77
N ILE A 75 -7.59 17.00 18.71
CA ILE A 75 -8.05 16.83 17.33
C ILE A 75 -8.71 15.47 17.12
N LEU A 76 -8.07 14.40 17.62
CA LEU A 76 -8.63 13.05 17.57
C LEU A 76 -9.91 12.94 18.38
N SER A 77 -9.93 13.45 19.63
CA SER A 77 -11.13 13.43 20.48
C SER A 77 -12.29 14.23 19.87
N ASN A 78 -12.02 15.37 19.23
CA ASN A 78 -13.04 16.17 18.55
C ASN A 78 -13.61 15.43 17.34
N THR A 79 -12.75 14.76 16.56
CA THR A 79 -13.18 13.94 15.42
C THR A 79 -14.04 12.76 15.88
N GLU A 80 -13.63 12.05 16.92
CA GLU A 80 -14.40 10.93 17.49
C GLU A 80 -15.77 11.37 18.02
N LYS A 81 -15.82 12.49 18.76
CA LYS A 81 -17.07 13.10 19.23
C LYS A 81 -17.99 13.47 18.07
N TRP A 82 -17.43 14.07 17.01
CA TRP A 82 -18.20 14.44 15.82
C TRP A 82 -18.77 13.21 15.11
N ILE A 83 -17.99 12.14 14.92
CA ILE A 83 -18.51 10.88 14.34
C ILE A 83 -19.63 10.32 15.21
N SER A 84 -19.42 10.24 16.52
CA SER A 84 -20.41 9.71 17.48
C SER A 84 -21.72 10.50 17.44
N GLN A 85 -21.64 11.83 17.40
CA GLN A 85 -22.81 12.71 17.29
C GLN A 85 -23.52 12.54 15.94
N THR A 86 -22.77 12.53 14.84
CA THR A 86 -23.30 12.35 13.48
C THR A 86 -24.03 11.01 13.34
N LEU A 87 -23.47 9.93 13.90
CA LEU A 87 -24.11 8.62 13.92
C LEU A 87 -25.37 8.60 14.79
N ALA A 88 -25.33 9.24 15.97
CA ALA A 88 -26.50 9.34 16.86
C ALA A 88 -27.63 10.16 16.23
N ASP A 89 -27.31 11.25 15.52
CA ASP A 89 -28.29 12.08 14.82
C ASP A 89 -28.92 11.33 13.64
N ALA A 90 -28.14 10.57 12.87
CA ALA A 90 -28.64 9.70 11.80
C ALA A 90 -29.58 8.58 12.31
N GLN A 91 -29.56 8.29 13.61
CA GLN A 91 -30.36 7.23 14.24
C GLN A 91 -31.62 7.69 14.93
N LYS A 92 -31.86 9.00 15.06
CA LYS A 92 -33.12 9.52 15.61
C LYS A 92 -34.29 8.99 14.78
N GLY A 93 -34.94 7.91 15.26
CA GLY A 93 -36.06 7.23 14.60
C GLY A 93 -35.87 5.74 14.25
N LYS A 94 -34.67 5.15 14.38
CA LYS A 94 -34.42 3.71 14.12
C LYS A 94 -33.86 3.01 15.36
N LYS A 95 -34.47 1.87 15.73
CA LYS A 95 -34.23 1.17 17.02
C LYS A 95 -32.90 0.44 17.15
N GLU A 96 -32.17 0.20 16.07
CA GLU A 96 -30.89 -0.50 16.10
C GLU A 96 -29.87 0.13 15.16
N ASN A 97 -28.63 0.24 15.66
CA ASN A 97 -27.50 0.74 14.92
C ASN A 97 -26.69 -0.45 14.37
N PRO A 98 -26.83 -0.85 13.10
CA PRO A 98 -25.98 -1.89 12.49
C PRO A 98 -24.51 -1.45 12.37
N LEU A 99 -24.17 -0.19 12.69
CA LEU A 99 -22.82 0.37 12.68
C LEU A 99 -22.25 0.58 14.10
N SER A 100 -22.96 0.25 15.19
CA SER A 100 -22.52 0.54 16.59
C SER A 100 -21.37 -0.33 17.10
N ARG A 101 -20.92 -1.30 16.32
CA ARG A 101 -19.90 -2.29 16.73
C ARG A 101 -18.66 -2.31 15.83
N LYS A 102 -18.43 -1.26 15.05
CA LYS A 102 -17.23 -1.18 14.23
C LYS A 102 -16.10 -0.57 15.04
N GLU A 103 -15.03 -1.34 15.21
CA GLU A 103 -13.79 -0.80 15.73
C GLU A 103 -13.25 0.21 14.72
N VAL A 104 -13.21 1.47 15.14
CA VAL A 104 -12.66 2.57 14.35
C VAL A 104 -11.36 2.99 15.02
N SER A 105 -10.27 2.85 14.27
CA SER A 105 -8.96 3.38 14.68
C SER A 105 -8.78 4.79 14.13
N TYR A 106 -8.12 5.66 14.89
CA TYR A 106 -7.88 7.05 14.51
C TYR A 106 -6.39 7.33 14.44
N VAL A 107 -5.96 8.00 13.38
CA VAL A 107 -4.57 8.41 13.15
C VAL A 107 -4.56 9.90 12.84
N CYS A 108 -3.66 10.66 13.45
CA CYS A 108 -3.49 12.07 13.16
C CYS A 108 -2.24 12.29 12.32
N GLU A 109 -2.40 12.89 11.15
CA GLU A 109 -1.33 13.28 10.25
C GLU A 109 -0.87 14.70 10.56
N THR A 110 0.35 14.85 11.08
CA THR A 110 0.89 16.14 11.52
C THR A 110 1.76 16.83 10.48
N SER A 111 2.06 16.17 9.36
CA SER A 111 2.81 16.77 8.27
C SER A 111 2.06 17.95 7.67
N LYS A 112 2.79 19.03 7.38
CA LYS A 112 2.31 20.16 6.60
C LYS A 112 2.55 19.98 5.11
N ASP A 113 3.49 19.12 4.73
CA ASP A 113 3.84 18.87 3.33
C ASP A 113 2.83 17.87 2.71
N PRO A 114 2.11 18.27 1.63
CA PRO A 114 1.15 17.40 0.98
C PRO A 114 1.77 16.15 0.36
N ALA A 115 3.04 16.17 -0.06
CA ALA A 115 3.73 14.97 -0.57
C ALA A 115 3.93 13.94 0.55
N MET A 116 4.36 14.38 1.74
CA MET A 116 4.48 13.51 2.91
C MET A 116 3.13 12.99 3.40
N ILE A 117 2.07 13.82 3.35
CA ILE A 117 0.70 13.37 3.65
C ILE A 117 0.30 12.24 2.71
N LEU A 118 0.55 12.41 1.41
CA LEU A 118 0.22 11.41 0.39
C LEU A 118 1.00 10.10 0.61
N ALA A 119 2.30 10.19 0.91
CA ALA A 119 3.12 9.04 1.28
C ALA A 119 2.52 8.29 2.48
N ASN A 120 2.14 9.04 3.53
CA ASN A 120 1.54 8.46 4.74
C ASN A 120 0.17 7.82 4.47
N ILE A 121 -0.64 8.36 3.55
CA ILE A 121 -1.90 7.71 3.13
C ILE A 121 -1.61 6.38 2.42
N PHE A 122 -0.64 6.34 1.49
CA PHE A 122 -0.26 5.08 0.83
C PHE A 122 0.28 4.04 1.82
N ARG A 123 1.09 4.48 2.79
CA ARG A 123 1.53 3.62 3.90
C ARG A 123 0.35 3.04 4.67
N LYS A 124 -0.69 3.83 4.97
CA LYS A 124 -1.90 3.33 5.64
C LYS A 124 -2.74 2.40 4.78
N VAL A 125 -2.79 2.63 3.46
CA VAL A 125 -3.40 1.69 2.51
C VAL A 125 -2.66 0.36 2.49
N LYS A 126 -1.32 0.39 2.49
CA LYS A 126 -0.46 -0.79 2.59
C LYS A 126 -0.70 -1.56 3.89
N GLU A 127 -0.63 -0.89 5.04
CA GLU A 127 -0.89 -1.51 6.35
C GLU A 127 -2.28 -2.17 6.39
N ALA A 128 -3.31 -1.49 5.85
CA ALA A 128 -4.66 -2.03 5.77
C ALA A 128 -4.76 -3.28 4.88
N ARG A 129 -4.05 -3.30 3.74
CA ARG A 129 -3.98 -4.48 2.86
C ARG A 129 -3.29 -5.65 3.56
N GLN A 130 -2.11 -5.42 4.13
CA GLN A 130 -1.32 -6.44 4.84
C GLN A 130 -2.11 -7.05 6.00
N LEU A 131 -2.87 -6.23 6.73
CA LEU A 131 -3.77 -6.71 7.76
C LEU A 131 -4.84 -7.67 7.20
N GLY A 132 -5.42 -7.37 6.04
CA GLY A 132 -6.39 -8.23 5.38
C GLY A 132 -5.79 -9.53 4.86
N GLU A 133 -4.56 -9.49 4.33
CA GLU A 133 -3.83 -10.66 3.84
C GLU A 133 -3.40 -11.57 4.99
N SER A 134 -2.83 -11.01 6.05
CA SER A 134 -2.47 -11.73 7.28
C SER A 134 -3.68 -12.41 7.90
N HIS A 135 -4.84 -11.74 7.94
CA HIS A 135 -6.07 -12.37 8.43
C HIS A 135 -6.45 -13.59 7.59
N GLY A 136 -6.29 -13.53 6.26
CA GLY A 136 -6.56 -14.68 5.39
C GLY A 136 -5.66 -15.87 5.73
N GLN A 137 -4.36 -15.63 5.86
CA GLN A 137 -3.36 -16.64 6.24
C GLN A 137 -3.66 -17.25 7.61
N ASP A 138 -3.94 -16.43 8.61
CA ASP A 138 -4.29 -16.89 9.97
C ASP A 138 -5.57 -17.76 9.96
N GLN A 139 -6.55 -17.44 9.09
CA GLN A 139 -7.75 -18.26 8.97
C GLN A 139 -7.49 -19.60 8.27
N GLU A 140 -6.60 -19.64 7.28
CA GLU A 140 -6.18 -20.88 6.61
C GLU A 140 -5.42 -21.80 7.56
N GLU A 141 -4.45 -21.26 8.30
CA GLU A 141 -3.71 -22.02 9.32
C GLU A 141 -4.66 -22.64 10.36
N LEU A 142 -5.67 -21.89 10.81
CA LEU A 142 -6.68 -22.40 11.74
C LEU A 142 -7.57 -23.50 11.14
N ILE A 143 -7.82 -23.46 9.83
CA ILE A 143 -8.55 -24.51 9.11
C ILE A 143 -7.68 -25.76 9.03
N ASP A 144 -6.41 -25.63 8.68
CA ASP A 144 -5.47 -26.74 8.60
C ASP A 144 -5.30 -27.45 9.95
N GLU A 145 -5.24 -26.69 11.04
CA GLU A 145 -5.11 -27.22 12.39
C GLU A 145 -6.37 -27.93 12.90
N LYS A 146 -7.55 -27.34 12.66
CA LYS A 146 -8.81 -27.78 13.31
C LYS A 146 -9.71 -28.59 12.38
N GLY A 147 -9.54 -28.46 11.08
CA GLY A 147 -10.42 -28.93 10.02
C GLY A 147 -11.58 -27.96 9.74
N GLU A 148 -12.01 -27.91 8.48
CA GLU A 148 -13.12 -27.05 8.02
C GLU A 148 -14.44 -27.29 8.77
N GLU A 149 -14.67 -28.51 9.25
CA GLU A 149 -15.88 -28.86 10.01
C GLU A 149 -15.94 -28.18 11.39
N LYS A 150 -14.77 -27.83 11.96
CA LYS A 150 -14.68 -27.30 13.34
C LYS A 150 -14.43 -25.80 13.37
N HIS A 151 -13.86 -25.22 12.33
CA HIS A 151 -13.55 -23.79 12.26
C HIS A 151 -14.36 -23.10 11.15
N GLN A 152 -15.27 -22.23 11.55
CA GLN A 152 -16.03 -21.41 10.59
C GLN A 152 -15.18 -20.21 10.16
N ARG A 153 -14.97 -20.08 8.84
CA ARG A 153 -14.25 -18.94 8.24
C ARG A 153 -14.85 -17.61 8.70
N SER A 154 -14.03 -16.77 9.32
CA SER A 154 -14.47 -15.44 9.80
C SER A 154 -14.00 -14.33 8.85
N THR A 155 -14.84 -13.33 8.59
CA THR A 155 -14.46 -12.18 7.77
C THR A 155 -13.86 -11.08 8.62
N LEU A 156 -12.90 -10.33 8.06
CA LEU A 156 -12.35 -9.15 8.71
C LEU A 156 -12.96 -7.90 8.08
N ARG A 157 -13.38 -6.95 8.93
CA ARG A 157 -13.70 -5.60 8.52
C ARG A 157 -13.19 -4.60 9.54
N GLN A 158 -12.26 -3.74 9.14
CA GLN A 158 -11.70 -2.71 10.00
C GLN A 158 -11.73 -1.35 9.32
N THR A 159 -11.97 -0.30 10.11
CA THR A 159 -11.98 1.08 9.63
C THR A 159 -10.91 1.89 10.34
N GLN A 160 -10.14 2.65 9.57
CA GLN A 160 -9.17 3.62 10.05
C GLN A 160 -9.52 5.01 9.52
N VAL A 161 -9.45 6.02 10.38
CA VAL A 161 -9.68 7.41 10.01
C VAL A 161 -8.38 8.19 10.18
N VAL A 162 -7.81 8.64 9.07
CA VAL A 162 -6.62 9.48 9.01
C VAL A 162 -7.06 10.94 8.99
N VAL A 163 -6.79 11.70 10.05
CA VAL A 163 -7.17 13.10 10.23
C VAL A 163 -5.99 14.00 9.85
N ILE A 164 -6.18 14.99 8.98
CA ILE A 164 -5.11 15.85 8.44
C ILE A 164 -5.36 17.31 8.87
N PRO A 165 -5.02 17.69 10.11
CA PRO A 165 -5.28 19.04 10.63
C PRO A 165 -4.17 20.07 10.34
N ALA A 166 -3.00 19.64 9.88
CA ALA A 166 -1.81 20.51 9.82
C ALA A 166 -1.59 21.20 8.47
N ASN A 167 -2.21 20.71 7.38
CA ASN A 167 -2.02 21.26 6.04
C ASN A 167 -3.15 22.24 5.70
N GLU A 168 -2.80 23.54 5.68
CA GLU A 168 -3.76 24.62 5.44
C GLU A 168 -4.41 24.55 4.05
N GLU A 169 -3.67 24.13 3.02
CA GLU A 169 -4.17 24.06 1.65
C GLU A 169 -5.30 23.03 1.53
N LEU A 170 -5.08 21.83 2.07
CA LEU A 170 -6.06 20.75 2.10
C LEU A 170 -7.23 21.04 3.03
N ILE A 171 -7.09 21.96 4.00
CA ILE A 171 -8.21 22.43 4.85
C ILE A 171 -9.05 23.47 4.11
N GLN A 172 -8.40 24.33 3.33
CA GLN A 172 -9.04 25.46 2.69
C GLN A 172 -9.67 25.10 1.34
N ASP A 173 -9.14 24.13 0.59
CA ASP A 173 -9.64 23.79 -0.73
C ASP A 173 -10.11 22.33 -0.81
N PHE A 174 -11.43 22.15 -0.79
CA PHE A 174 -12.05 20.84 -0.96
C PHE A 174 -11.71 20.23 -2.32
N LYS A 175 -11.61 21.02 -3.40
CA LYS A 175 -11.39 20.47 -4.75
C LYS A 175 -10.00 19.87 -4.88
N VAL A 176 -9.00 20.51 -4.28
CA VAL A 176 -7.62 19.98 -4.22
C VAL A 176 -7.60 18.67 -3.44
N PHE A 177 -8.22 18.65 -2.25
CA PHE A 177 -8.31 17.45 -1.43
C PHE A 177 -9.07 16.30 -2.12
N ASP A 178 -10.21 16.60 -2.77
CA ASP A 178 -11.01 15.64 -3.52
C ASP A 178 -10.23 15.05 -4.69
N ALA A 179 -9.62 15.90 -5.52
CA ALA A 179 -8.80 15.48 -6.66
C ALA A 179 -7.62 14.58 -6.23
N LEU A 180 -7.00 14.88 -5.08
CA LEU A 180 -5.95 14.05 -4.50
C LEU A 180 -6.46 12.64 -4.18
N ILE A 181 -7.59 12.53 -3.46
CA ILE A 181 -8.15 11.23 -3.06
C ILE A 181 -8.71 10.46 -4.27
N GLU A 182 -9.30 11.15 -5.25
CA GLU A 182 -9.68 10.54 -6.52
C GLU A 182 -8.47 9.98 -7.27
N ALA A 183 -7.34 10.70 -7.29
CA ALA A 183 -6.12 10.23 -7.93
C ALA A 183 -5.53 9.00 -7.23
N ILE A 184 -5.57 8.94 -5.88
CA ILE A 184 -5.21 7.75 -5.09
C ILE A 184 -6.11 6.58 -5.49
N ASN A 185 -7.44 6.77 -5.47
CA ASN A 185 -8.39 5.72 -5.83
C ASN A 185 -8.19 5.24 -7.27
N GLN A 186 -7.88 6.14 -8.21
CA GLN A 186 -7.58 5.77 -9.58
C GLN A 186 -6.30 4.95 -9.68
N ALA A 187 -5.24 5.33 -8.96
CA ALA A 187 -3.99 4.56 -8.95
C ALA A 187 -4.17 3.17 -8.36
N ARG A 188 -4.95 3.04 -7.29
CA ARG A 188 -5.27 1.75 -6.69
C ARG A 188 -6.09 0.86 -7.63
N ARG A 189 -6.98 1.43 -8.45
CA ARG A 189 -7.68 0.68 -9.51
C ARG A 189 -6.73 0.21 -10.60
N ASN A 190 -5.81 1.10 -11.02
CA ASN A 190 -4.81 0.80 -12.04
C ASN A 190 -3.71 -0.14 -11.54
N ALA A 191 -3.55 -0.31 -10.22
CA ALA A 191 -2.50 -1.16 -9.63
C ALA A 191 -2.55 -2.61 -10.11
N ARG A 192 -3.74 -3.09 -10.49
CA ARG A 192 -3.94 -4.43 -11.07
C ARG A 192 -3.29 -4.60 -12.44
N ASP A 193 -3.06 -3.50 -13.15
CA ASP A 193 -2.44 -3.50 -14.48
C ASP A 193 -0.91 -3.41 -14.40
N TYR A 194 -0.36 -3.24 -13.19
CA TYR A 194 1.08 -3.15 -12.98
C TYR A 194 1.62 -4.53 -12.65
N VAL A 195 2.68 -4.92 -13.36
CA VAL A 195 3.36 -6.19 -13.16
C VAL A 195 4.60 -5.93 -12.28
N THR A 196 4.63 -6.54 -11.10
CA THR A 196 5.76 -6.59 -10.16
C THR A 196 6.26 -8.02 -10.01
N ASP A 197 7.47 -8.23 -9.50
CA ASP A 197 8.00 -9.58 -9.23
C ASP A 197 7.02 -10.42 -8.40
N HIS A 198 6.50 -9.84 -7.32
CA HIS A 198 5.51 -10.49 -6.45
C HIS A 198 4.22 -10.89 -7.18
N SER A 199 3.77 -10.09 -8.17
CA SER A 199 2.59 -10.45 -8.96
C SER A 199 2.83 -11.64 -9.88
N LEU A 200 4.07 -11.86 -10.34
CA LEU A 200 4.44 -13.06 -11.10
C LEU A 200 4.61 -14.27 -10.18
N GLU A 201 5.24 -14.10 -9.02
CA GLU A 201 5.36 -15.17 -8.03
C GLU A 201 3.98 -15.73 -7.66
N ARG A 202 3.01 -14.85 -7.37
CA ARG A 202 1.62 -15.26 -7.10
C ARG A 202 0.96 -15.94 -8.31
N LEU A 203 1.26 -15.50 -9.53
CA LEU A 203 0.72 -16.13 -10.73
C LEU A 203 1.32 -17.53 -10.94
N ASP A 204 2.61 -17.70 -10.71
CA ASP A 204 3.31 -18.98 -10.82
C ASP A 204 2.82 -19.96 -9.74
N GLU A 205 2.62 -19.49 -8.50
CA GLU A 205 1.98 -20.26 -7.44
C GLU A 205 0.56 -20.71 -7.83
N GLN A 206 -0.23 -19.84 -8.47
CA GLN A 206 -1.58 -20.17 -8.95
C GLN A 206 -1.58 -21.16 -10.14
N LEU A 207 -0.55 -21.13 -11.00
CA LEU A 207 -0.47 -21.98 -12.19
C LEU A 207 0.16 -23.36 -11.93
N TYR A 208 1.16 -23.41 -11.05
CA TYR A 208 2.01 -24.58 -10.84
C TYR A 208 2.04 -25.07 -9.39
N GLY A 209 1.53 -24.28 -8.44
CA GLY A 209 1.40 -24.73 -7.06
C GLY A 209 0.43 -25.90 -6.97
N ASP A 210 0.68 -26.82 -6.04
CA ASP A 210 -0.24 -27.90 -5.64
C ASP A 210 -1.46 -27.34 -4.85
N ALA A 211 -1.90 -26.14 -5.25
CA ALA A 211 -3.00 -25.38 -4.66
C ALA A 211 -4.30 -26.06 -5.09
N GLY A 212 -4.69 -27.07 -4.32
CA GLY A 212 -5.96 -27.76 -4.53
C GLY A 212 -7.13 -26.80 -4.31
N ASP A 213 -7.70 -26.22 -5.37
CA ASP A 213 -8.94 -25.40 -5.34
C ASP A 213 -8.99 -24.26 -4.28
N ASP A 214 -7.86 -23.96 -3.63
CA ASP A 214 -7.73 -23.00 -2.55
C ASP A 214 -7.79 -21.59 -3.14
N ARG A 215 -9.00 -21.06 -3.09
CA ARG A 215 -9.31 -19.73 -3.57
C ARG A 215 -8.77 -18.71 -2.57
N ASP A 216 -7.82 -17.91 -3.00
CA ASP A 216 -7.28 -16.79 -2.23
C ASP A 216 -8.38 -15.96 -1.55
N TRP A 217 -8.13 -15.58 -0.30
CA TRP A 217 -8.92 -14.58 0.40
C TRP A 217 -9.01 -13.29 -0.42
N VAL A 218 -10.23 -12.76 -0.55
CA VAL A 218 -10.44 -11.51 -1.27
C VAL A 218 -10.26 -10.35 -0.29
N VAL A 219 -9.12 -9.69 -0.40
CA VAL A 219 -8.82 -8.46 0.34
C VAL A 219 -9.20 -7.25 -0.49
N SER A 220 -10.03 -6.38 0.09
CA SER A 220 -10.41 -5.10 -0.52
C SER A 220 -10.15 -3.97 0.45
N VAL A 221 -9.47 -2.94 -0.04
CA VAL A 221 -9.26 -1.69 0.70
C VAL A 221 -10.06 -0.59 0.01
N ASN A 222 -10.78 0.22 0.75
CA ASN A 222 -11.58 1.32 0.23
C ASN A 222 -11.15 2.63 0.89
N CYS A 223 -11.08 3.72 0.11
CA CYS A 223 -10.71 5.04 0.61
C CYS A 223 -11.83 6.04 0.31
N ALA A 224 -12.36 6.67 1.35
CA ALA A 224 -13.34 7.75 1.24
C ALA A 224 -12.80 9.02 1.90
N HIS A 225 -13.13 10.18 1.35
CA HIS A 225 -12.74 11.47 1.93
C HIS A 225 -13.88 12.08 2.74
N LEU A 226 -13.53 12.81 3.79
CA LEU A 226 -14.40 13.69 4.57
C LEU A 226 -13.71 15.05 4.64
N HIS A 227 -14.46 16.15 4.53
CA HIS A 227 -13.86 17.48 4.47
C HIS A 227 -14.76 18.56 5.08
N PRO A 228 -14.22 19.56 5.81
CA PRO A 228 -15.01 20.62 6.42
C PRO A 228 -15.86 21.40 5.42
N LYS A 229 -15.29 21.66 4.25
CA LYS A 229 -15.95 22.35 3.12
C LYS A 229 -16.68 21.41 2.16
N TYR A 230 -16.94 20.16 2.53
CA TYR A 230 -17.68 19.23 1.66
C TYR A 230 -19.10 19.75 1.37
N GLY A 231 -19.49 19.78 0.10
CA GLY A 231 -20.81 20.21 -0.32
C GLY A 231 -21.10 21.69 -0.06
N TYR A 232 -20.07 22.54 0.12
CA TYR A 232 -20.23 23.98 -0.02
C TYR A 232 -20.36 24.30 -1.51
N LYS A 233 -21.46 24.95 -1.88
CA LYS A 233 -21.70 25.40 -3.25
C LYS A 233 -21.01 26.74 -3.44
N THR A 234 -20.50 26.99 -4.65
CA THR A 234 -20.08 28.36 -4.99
C THR A 234 -21.33 29.23 -5.18
N PRO A 235 -21.25 30.56 -4.99
CA PRO A 235 -22.38 31.45 -5.26
C PRO A 235 -22.96 31.29 -6.68
N GLU A 236 -22.09 30.98 -7.65
CA GLU A 236 -22.50 30.68 -9.04
C GLU A 236 -23.31 29.37 -9.14
N GLN A 237 -22.92 28.33 -8.40
CA GLN A 237 -23.67 27.08 -8.33
C GLN A 237 -24.98 27.27 -7.59
N GLU A 238 -25.02 28.04 -6.50
CA GLU A 238 -26.27 28.36 -5.80
C GLU A 238 -27.23 29.13 -6.71
N LEU A 239 -26.76 30.11 -7.47
CA LEU A 239 -27.57 30.84 -8.44
C LEU A 239 -28.07 29.95 -9.57
N LYS A 240 -27.27 28.98 -10.02
CA LYS A 240 -27.66 28.01 -11.05
C LYS A 240 -28.71 27.05 -10.51
N ASP A 241 -28.50 26.51 -9.32
CA ASP A 241 -29.43 25.59 -8.66
C ASP A 241 -30.77 26.29 -8.38
N LEU A 242 -30.77 27.56 -7.96
CA LEU A 242 -32.00 28.36 -7.79
C LEU A 242 -32.76 28.59 -9.10
N LYS A 243 -32.05 28.70 -10.23
CA LYS A 243 -32.69 28.79 -11.56
C LYS A 243 -33.29 27.44 -11.97
N GLU A 244 -32.53 26.36 -11.80
CA GLU A 244 -32.98 25.00 -12.14
C GLU A 244 -34.12 24.50 -11.23
N GLU A 245 -34.16 24.92 -9.97
CA GLU A 245 -35.27 24.66 -9.04
C GLU A 245 -36.50 25.51 -9.38
N GLY A 246 -36.31 26.75 -9.88
CA GLY A 246 -37.42 27.61 -10.33
C GLY A 246 -38.08 27.14 -11.64
N ASP A 247 -37.37 26.38 -12.47
CA ASP A 247 -37.87 25.86 -13.74
C ASP A 247 -38.46 24.44 -13.61
N ASN A 248 -38.18 23.72 -12.52
CA ASN A 248 -38.72 22.38 -12.25
C ASN A 248 -39.89 22.46 -11.25
N ASP A 249 -41.11 22.68 -11.76
CA ASP A 249 -42.40 22.62 -11.03
C ASP A 249 -42.78 21.21 -10.50
N GLY A 250 -41.81 20.30 -10.32
CA GLY A 250 -42.03 18.95 -9.82
C GLY A 250 -42.21 18.92 -8.31
N ASP A 251 -43.13 18.09 -7.81
CA ASP A 251 -43.32 17.84 -6.38
C ASP A 251 -41.99 17.47 -5.71
N ILE A 252 -41.54 18.33 -4.79
CA ILE A 252 -40.30 18.14 -4.05
C ILE A 252 -40.51 17.02 -3.03
N ASP A 253 -39.84 15.88 -3.23
CA ASP A 253 -39.77 14.83 -2.21
C ASP A 253 -38.94 15.32 -1.01
N LEU A 254 -39.64 15.77 0.03
CA LEU A 254 -39.06 16.26 1.29
C LEU A 254 -38.13 15.22 1.94
N ASN A 255 -38.45 13.92 1.82
CA ASN A 255 -37.62 12.86 2.39
C ASN A 255 -36.28 12.75 1.65
N LEU A 256 -36.30 12.88 0.33
CA LEU A 256 -35.09 12.85 -0.49
C LEU A 256 -34.21 14.06 -0.21
N GLN A 257 -34.79 15.25 -0.04
CA GLN A 257 -34.03 16.45 0.33
C GLN A 257 -33.40 16.34 1.72
N GLU A 258 -34.15 15.85 2.71
CA GLU A 258 -33.62 15.64 4.05
C GLU A 258 -32.49 14.59 4.04
N TYR A 259 -32.67 13.49 3.30
CA TYR A 259 -31.62 12.49 3.13
C TYR A 259 -30.35 13.06 2.48
N LYS A 260 -30.49 13.86 1.40
CA LYS A 260 -29.36 14.54 0.75
C LYS A 260 -28.64 15.48 1.73
N LYS A 261 -29.39 16.24 2.54
CA LYS A 261 -28.84 17.13 3.56
C LYS A 261 -28.08 16.35 4.64
N GLN A 262 -28.66 15.26 5.15
CA GLN A 262 -28.00 14.38 6.13
C GLN A 262 -26.71 13.76 5.56
N ARG A 263 -26.73 13.32 4.29
CA ARG A 263 -25.54 12.79 3.60
C ARG A 263 -24.44 13.84 3.45
N ILE A 264 -24.78 15.11 3.18
CA ILE A 264 -23.80 16.20 3.13
C ILE A 264 -23.21 16.45 4.52
N ILE A 265 -24.05 16.53 5.56
CA ILE A 265 -23.60 16.73 6.94
C ILE A 265 -22.66 15.61 7.39
N ALA A 266 -22.99 14.35 7.05
CA ALA A 266 -22.16 13.20 7.39
C ALA A 266 -20.77 13.21 6.71
N ARG A 267 -20.59 13.97 5.63
CA ARG A 267 -19.31 14.15 4.94
C ARG A 267 -18.55 15.41 5.36
N ARG A 268 -19.16 16.28 6.18
CA ARG A 268 -18.57 17.50 6.72
C ARG A 268 -17.87 17.22 8.05
N SER A 269 -16.67 16.65 7.97
CA SER A 269 -15.80 16.44 9.13
C SER A 269 -15.20 17.75 9.64
N PRO A 270 -14.79 17.84 10.92
CA PRO A 270 -14.13 19.02 11.47
C PRO A 270 -12.77 19.32 10.85
N TYR A 271 -12.09 18.29 10.32
CA TYR A 271 -10.81 18.38 9.62
C TYR A 271 -10.87 17.52 8.34
N PRO A 272 -10.07 17.83 7.31
CA PRO A 272 -9.87 16.91 6.19
C PRO A 272 -9.48 15.54 6.74
N SER A 273 -10.18 14.50 6.32
CA SER A 273 -9.96 13.15 6.82
C SER A 273 -10.11 12.13 5.70
N VAL A 274 -9.32 11.07 5.75
CA VAL A 274 -9.40 9.92 4.85
C VAL A 274 -9.85 8.71 5.66
N VAL A 275 -10.97 8.12 5.27
CA VAL A 275 -11.49 6.89 5.83
C VAL A 275 -10.97 5.73 4.99
N ILE A 276 -10.16 4.87 5.59
CA ILE A 276 -9.62 3.66 4.99
C ILE A 276 -10.37 2.48 5.60
N GLU A 277 -11.07 1.71 4.78
CA GLU A 277 -11.77 0.50 5.20
C GLU A 277 -11.11 -0.71 4.54
N VAL A 278 -10.64 -1.67 5.33
CA VAL A 278 -10.25 -3.00 4.85
C VAL A 278 -11.38 -3.98 5.09
N LEU A 279 -11.62 -4.82 4.10
CA LEU A 279 -12.51 -5.96 4.15
C LEU A 279 -11.77 -7.18 3.58
N ALA A 280 -11.56 -8.20 4.41
CA ALA A 280 -11.07 -9.51 3.97
C ALA A 280 -12.23 -10.51 4.03
N MET A 281 -12.59 -11.06 2.87
CA MET A 281 -13.68 -12.02 2.73
C MET A 281 -13.12 -13.39 2.38
N ALA A 282 -13.63 -14.40 3.08
CA ALA A 282 -13.40 -15.78 2.70
C ALA A 282 -13.85 -15.99 1.25
N PRO A 283 -13.14 -16.84 0.48
CA PRO A 283 -13.58 -17.16 -0.86
C PRO A 283 -14.99 -17.79 -0.81
N PRO A 284 -15.84 -17.54 -1.82
CA PRO A 284 -17.19 -18.07 -1.84
C PRO A 284 -17.14 -19.60 -1.82
N THR A 285 -17.87 -20.28 -0.94
CA THR A 285 -17.95 -21.74 -1.00
C THR A 285 -18.83 -22.14 -2.19
N TYR A 286 -18.23 -22.69 -3.26
CA TYR A 286 -19.03 -23.38 -4.27
C TYR A 286 -19.28 -24.79 -3.74
N THR A 287 -20.41 -25.01 -3.11
CA THR A 287 -20.95 -26.37 -3.05
C THR A 287 -21.17 -26.81 -4.49
N ALA A 288 -20.36 -27.76 -4.96
CA ALA A 288 -20.62 -28.43 -6.22
C ALA A 288 -22.11 -28.83 -6.21
N PRO A 289 -22.88 -28.55 -7.28
CA PRO A 289 -24.28 -28.94 -7.32
C PRO A 289 -24.34 -30.42 -6.98
N SER A 290 -25.21 -30.81 -6.04
CA SER A 290 -25.42 -32.21 -5.67
C SER A 290 -25.44 -33.02 -6.94
N PRO A 291 -24.65 -34.11 -7.05
CA PRO A 291 -24.56 -34.87 -8.29
C PRO A 291 -26.00 -35.20 -8.69
N THR A 292 -26.49 -34.51 -9.71
CA THR A 292 -27.70 -34.91 -10.40
C THR A 292 -27.29 -36.23 -10.99
N GLY A 293 -27.62 -37.31 -10.25
CA GLY A 293 -27.33 -38.67 -10.67
C GLY A 293 -27.73 -38.81 -12.13
N PRO A 294 -26.99 -39.62 -12.92
CA PRO A 294 -27.15 -39.68 -14.36
C PRO A 294 -28.64 -39.78 -14.68
N VAL A 295 -29.21 -38.68 -15.18
CA VAL A 295 -30.55 -38.70 -15.71
C VAL A 295 -30.39 -39.56 -16.93
N SER A 296 -30.70 -40.85 -16.80
CA SER A 296 -30.64 -41.80 -17.91
C SER A 296 -31.33 -41.12 -19.07
N PRO A 297 -30.61 -40.87 -20.19
CA PRO A 297 -31.24 -40.27 -21.35
C PRO A 297 -32.44 -41.13 -21.66
N LYS A 298 -33.64 -40.52 -21.68
CA LYS A 298 -34.83 -41.19 -22.18
C LYS A 298 -34.44 -41.77 -23.53
N SER A 299 -34.51 -43.09 -23.65
CA SER A 299 -34.36 -43.80 -24.90
C SER A 299 -35.28 -43.16 -25.92
N ILE A 300 -34.71 -42.37 -26.84
CA ILE A 300 -35.39 -41.94 -28.04
C ILE A 300 -35.42 -43.19 -28.92
N ASP A 301 -36.51 -43.93 -28.79
CA ASP A 301 -36.88 -44.95 -29.76
C ASP A 301 -37.14 -44.26 -31.09
N GLY A 302 -36.37 -44.64 -32.11
CA GLY A 302 -36.77 -44.53 -33.50
C GLY A 302 -36.48 -43.21 -34.21
N THR A 303 -35.24 -43.02 -34.65
CA THR A 303 -35.00 -42.40 -35.96
C THR A 303 -33.83 -43.07 -36.66
N ASN A 304 -34.21 -43.87 -37.65
CA ASN A 304 -33.36 -44.54 -38.62
C ASN A 304 -32.80 -43.46 -39.57
N ILE A 305 -31.50 -43.15 -39.46
CA ILE A 305 -30.80 -42.35 -40.48
C ILE A 305 -29.53 -43.12 -40.86
N GLU A 306 -29.67 -43.95 -41.88
CA GLU A 306 -28.55 -44.39 -42.71
C GLU A 306 -27.97 -43.16 -43.43
N GLY A 307 -26.73 -42.81 -43.09
CA GLY A 307 -25.99 -41.73 -43.74
C GLY A 307 -24.50 -42.05 -43.75
N LYS A 308 -24.06 -42.72 -44.81
CA LYS A 308 -22.64 -42.96 -45.14
C LYS A 308 -21.83 -41.66 -45.04
N ILE A 309 -20.83 -41.63 -44.15
CA ILE A 309 -19.66 -40.78 -44.31
C ILE A 309 -18.43 -41.68 -44.32
N ALA A 310 -17.80 -41.70 -45.50
CA ALA A 310 -16.56 -42.39 -45.77
C ALA A 310 -15.38 -41.51 -45.31
N GLY A 311 -14.37 -42.16 -44.71
CA GLY A 311 -12.98 -41.77 -44.84
C GLY A 311 -12.47 -40.64 -43.94
N GLY A 312 -11.99 -41.00 -42.76
CA GLY A 312 -11.07 -40.19 -41.96
C GLY A 312 -10.20 -41.12 -41.12
N LYS A 313 -8.90 -41.18 -41.43
CA LYS A 313 -7.94 -42.14 -40.88
C LYS A 313 -7.76 -41.97 -39.36
N ASP A 314 -7.92 -43.08 -38.65
CA ASP A 314 -7.34 -43.33 -37.34
C ASP A 314 -5.82 -43.15 -37.42
N ASN A 315 -5.30 -42.08 -36.79
CA ASN A 315 -3.92 -42.05 -36.32
C ASN A 315 -3.96 -42.34 -34.81
N ASP A 316 -4.23 -43.60 -34.52
CA ASP A 316 -4.02 -44.20 -33.21
C ASP A 316 -2.50 -44.29 -33.03
N MET A 317 -1.88 -43.22 -32.50
CA MET A 317 -0.48 -43.25 -32.06
C MET A 317 -0.39 -44.16 -30.84
N LYS A 318 -0.32 -45.47 -31.09
CA LYS A 318 0.16 -46.44 -30.12
C LYS A 318 1.58 -46.03 -29.74
N ILE A 319 1.71 -45.48 -28.54
CA ILE A 319 2.99 -45.31 -27.86
C ILE A 319 3.54 -46.72 -27.67
N ASP A 320 4.45 -47.11 -28.54
CA ASP A 320 5.07 -48.43 -28.49
C ASP A 320 5.99 -48.49 -27.27
N ALA A 321 6.06 -49.65 -26.61
CA ALA A 321 6.87 -49.84 -25.40
C ALA A 321 8.36 -49.52 -25.65
N GLU A 322 8.79 -49.60 -26.91
CA GLU A 322 10.13 -49.22 -27.37
C GLU A 322 10.41 -47.71 -27.23
N PHE A 323 9.39 -46.85 -27.40
CA PHE A 323 9.51 -45.40 -27.23
C PHE A 323 9.63 -45.01 -25.75
N VAL A 324 8.89 -45.70 -24.87
CA VAL A 324 9.00 -45.52 -23.41
C VAL A 324 10.38 -45.98 -22.91
N ASN A 325 10.89 -47.11 -23.42
CA ASN A 325 12.24 -47.58 -23.09
C ASN A 325 13.35 -46.65 -23.63
N GLN A 326 13.15 -46.00 -24.78
CA GLN A 326 14.10 -44.98 -25.27
C GLN A 326 14.11 -43.74 -24.39
N LEU A 327 12.95 -43.32 -23.88
CA LEU A 327 12.86 -42.20 -22.93
C LEU A 327 13.54 -42.56 -21.60
N GLU A 328 13.27 -43.74 -21.04
CA GLU A 328 13.97 -44.20 -19.81
C GLU A 328 15.48 -44.32 -20.02
N ALA A 329 15.95 -44.74 -21.20
CA ALA A 329 17.37 -44.79 -21.52
C ALA A 329 18.01 -43.39 -21.67
N LEU A 330 17.26 -42.40 -22.14
CA LEU A 330 17.71 -41.00 -22.23
C LEU A 330 17.78 -40.33 -20.85
N PHE A 331 16.83 -40.63 -19.95
CA PHE A 331 16.88 -40.15 -18.56
C PHE A 331 17.92 -40.89 -17.70
N SER A 332 18.17 -42.17 -17.97
CA SER A 332 19.24 -42.93 -17.28
C SER A 332 20.63 -42.51 -17.73
N ARG A 333 20.77 -41.97 -18.96
CA ARG A 333 22.04 -41.43 -19.47
C ARG A 333 22.36 -40.02 -18.96
N SER A 334 21.37 -39.28 -18.44
CA SER A 334 21.64 -37.95 -17.89
C SER A 334 22.08 -37.96 -16.42
N SER A 335 22.16 -39.12 -15.76
CA SER A 335 22.62 -39.23 -14.35
C SER A 335 23.91 -40.02 -14.14
N LEU A 336 24.56 -40.47 -15.21
CA LEU A 336 25.77 -41.30 -15.12
C LEU A 336 26.86 -40.85 -16.09
N ASP A 337 27.33 -39.62 -15.93
CA ASP A 337 28.67 -39.20 -16.35
C ASP A 337 29.22 -38.20 -15.34
N ASP A 338 29.58 -38.68 -14.14
CA ASP A 338 30.86 -38.31 -13.51
C ASP A 338 31.16 -39.23 -12.31
N LYS A 339 31.85 -40.34 -12.58
CA LYS A 339 32.55 -41.11 -11.54
C LYS A 339 33.97 -40.56 -11.42
N SER A 340 34.10 -39.32 -10.98
CA SER A 340 35.35 -38.73 -10.53
C SER A 340 35.17 -37.98 -9.19
N ASN A 341 34.63 -38.71 -8.22
CA ASN A 341 34.96 -38.65 -6.80
C ASN A 341 35.59 -37.34 -6.28
N LYS A 342 34.76 -36.30 -6.07
CA LYS A 342 34.95 -35.18 -5.14
C LYS A 342 33.62 -34.43 -4.97
N ASP A 343 32.74 -34.96 -4.12
CA ASP A 343 31.43 -34.37 -3.81
C ASP A 343 31.49 -33.03 -3.04
N GLY A 344 32.66 -32.39 -2.96
CA GLY A 344 32.85 -31.04 -2.41
C GLY A 344 33.16 -29.96 -3.46
N ASP A 345 33.76 -30.31 -4.61
CA ASP A 345 34.30 -29.31 -5.55
C ASP A 345 33.19 -28.62 -6.37
N PHE A 346 32.04 -29.26 -6.62
CA PHE A 346 30.96 -28.65 -7.43
C PHE A 346 30.20 -27.55 -6.68
N TYR A 347 29.79 -27.80 -5.45
CA TYR A 347 29.11 -26.80 -4.62
C TYR A 347 30.07 -25.72 -4.13
N GLU A 348 31.36 -26.02 -3.97
CA GLU A 348 32.39 -25.02 -3.63
C GLU A 348 32.82 -24.18 -4.84
N SER A 349 32.84 -24.75 -6.05
CA SER A 349 33.05 -24.00 -7.31
C SER A 349 31.84 -23.14 -7.67
N ILE A 350 30.61 -23.62 -7.44
CA ILE A 350 29.39 -22.82 -7.62
C ILE A 350 29.28 -21.78 -6.52
N GLY A 351 29.55 -22.11 -5.26
CA GLY A 351 29.53 -21.16 -4.13
C GLY A 351 30.54 -20.03 -4.29
N SER A 352 31.79 -20.35 -4.68
CA SER A 352 32.83 -19.35 -4.92
C SER A 352 32.58 -18.49 -6.16
N HIS A 353 31.86 -19.00 -7.18
CA HIS A 353 31.44 -18.17 -8.32
C HIS A 353 30.17 -17.35 -8.05
N ILE A 354 29.23 -17.85 -7.25
CA ILE A 354 28.01 -17.12 -6.86
C ILE A 354 28.35 -15.94 -5.93
N GLU A 355 29.30 -16.10 -5.00
CA GLU A 355 29.74 -14.98 -4.16
C GLU A 355 30.36 -13.83 -4.98
N THR A 356 31.01 -14.11 -6.11
CA THR A 356 31.55 -13.08 -7.02
C THR A 356 30.53 -12.41 -7.93
N PHE A 357 29.41 -13.06 -8.28
CA PHE A 357 28.31 -12.42 -9.01
C PHE A 357 27.35 -11.65 -8.10
N SER A 358 27.43 -11.85 -6.78
CA SER A 358 26.56 -11.24 -5.78
C SER A 358 26.91 -9.78 -5.41
N ALA A 359 28.01 -9.21 -5.91
CA ALA A 359 28.47 -7.87 -5.49
C ALA A 359 27.80 -6.70 -6.24
N VAL A 360 27.17 -6.94 -7.40
CA VAL A 360 26.62 -5.85 -8.22
C VAL A 360 25.17 -5.61 -7.84
N THR A 361 24.94 -4.63 -6.97
CA THR A 361 23.58 -4.22 -6.60
C THR A 361 22.88 -3.48 -7.76
N PRO A 362 21.54 -3.55 -7.89
CA PRO A 362 20.79 -2.76 -8.88
C PRO A 362 21.12 -1.27 -8.85
N LEU A 363 21.43 -0.74 -7.66
CA LEU A 363 21.88 0.63 -7.45
C LEU A 363 23.18 0.93 -8.18
N MET A 364 24.20 0.07 -8.05
CA MET A 364 25.49 0.26 -8.71
C MET A 364 25.34 0.19 -10.23
N VAL A 365 24.48 -0.69 -10.73
CA VAL A 365 24.18 -0.76 -12.18
C VAL A 365 23.54 0.55 -12.64
N ALA A 366 22.52 1.05 -11.91
CA ALA A 366 21.86 2.31 -12.22
C ALA A 366 22.87 3.48 -12.23
N GLN A 367 23.69 3.59 -11.19
CA GLN A 367 24.68 4.66 -11.03
C GLN A 367 25.68 4.69 -12.19
N ASN A 368 26.28 3.54 -12.52
CA ASN A 368 27.26 3.45 -13.60
C ASN A 368 26.65 3.79 -14.97
N TRP A 369 25.43 3.32 -15.22
CA TRP A 369 24.74 3.61 -16.47
C TRP A 369 24.34 5.09 -16.56
N ILE A 370 23.78 5.66 -15.49
CA ILE A 370 23.32 7.06 -15.45
C ILE A 370 24.49 8.04 -15.56
N ASP A 371 25.62 7.76 -14.92
CA ASP A 371 26.84 8.56 -15.03
C ASP A 371 27.34 8.67 -16.49
N THR A 372 27.14 7.60 -17.27
CA THR A 372 27.56 7.55 -18.67
C THR A 372 26.53 8.12 -19.65
N ASN A 373 25.22 7.95 -19.37
CA ASN A 373 24.16 8.16 -20.37
C ASN A 373 23.24 9.35 -20.07
N ASP A 374 23.14 9.83 -18.83
CA ASP A 374 22.29 10.98 -18.50
C ASP A 374 23.12 12.28 -18.44
N PRO A 375 23.02 13.18 -19.43
CA PRO A 375 23.81 14.41 -19.46
C PRO A 375 23.43 15.40 -18.35
N LEU A 376 22.28 15.21 -17.70
CA LEU A 376 21.84 16.03 -16.58
C LEU A 376 22.35 15.51 -15.23
N PHE A 377 23.03 14.35 -15.22
CA PHE A 377 23.60 13.79 -14.01
C PHE A 377 24.71 14.70 -13.45
N ASN A 378 24.65 14.93 -12.15
CA ASN A 378 25.68 15.63 -11.41
C ASN A 378 25.76 15.05 -10.00
N ALA A 379 26.88 14.43 -9.66
CA ALA A 379 27.10 13.76 -8.38
C ALA A 379 26.86 14.65 -7.14
N THR A 380 26.96 15.98 -7.26
CA THR A 380 26.73 16.91 -6.13
C THR A 380 25.29 17.39 -6.01
N LYS A 381 24.49 17.27 -7.07
CA LYS A 381 23.10 17.78 -7.13
C LYS A 381 22.06 16.66 -7.30
N CYS A 382 22.54 15.43 -7.47
CA CYS A 382 21.71 14.26 -7.67
C CYS A 382 21.82 13.30 -6.51
N ALA A 383 20.76 12.55 -6.24
CA ALA A 383 20.78 11.44 -5.30
C ALA A 383 20.16 10.19 -5.91
N PHE A 384 20.58 9.04 -5.39
CA PHE A 384 20.00 7.76 -5.72
C PHE A 384 19.40 7.16 -4.46
N THR A 385 18.20 6.60 -4.59
CA THR A 385 17.56 5.81 -3.55
C THR A 385 17.03 4.53 -4.19
N VAL A 386 17.09 3.43 -3.44
CA VAL A 386 16.63 2.12 -3.90
C VAL A 386 15.37 1.78 -3.15
N SER A 387 14.40 1.26 -3.87
CA SER A 387 13.17 0.72 -3.29
C SER A 387 13.26 -0.79 -3.16
N ASP A 388 12.81 -1.30 -2.03
CA ASP A 388 12.46 -2.70 -1.78
C ASP A 388 10.95 -2.95 -1.92
N ALA A 389 10.21 -2.00 -2.50
CA ALA A 389 8.76 -2.10 -2.67
C ALA A 389 8.38 -3.26 -3.59
N THR A 390 7.72 -4.27 -3.04
CA THR A 390 7.20 -5.43 -3.78
C THR A 390 5.77 -5.19 -4.26
N TYR A 391 5.06 -4.29 -3.58
CA TYR A 391 3.69 -3.89 -3.91
C TYR A 391 3.62 -2.48 -4.52
N VAL A 392 2.54 -2.23 -5.27
CA VAL A 392 2.32 -0.95 -5.96
C VAL A 392 2.10 0.21 -4.99
N ASP A 393 1.37 -0.02 -3.89
CA ASP A 393 1.12 0.99 -2.86
C ASP A 393 2.41 1.42 -2.14
N GLU A 394 3.30 0.46 -1.87
CA GLU A 394 4.67 0.71 -1.40
C GLU A 394 5.48 1.54 -2.39
N GLY A 395 5.35 1.24 -3.69
CA GLY A 395 6.00 2.04 -4.73
C GLY A 395 5.55 3.50 -4.72
N TYR A 396 4.25 3.75 -4.55
CA TYR A 396 3.73 5.11 -4.41
C TYR A 396 4.20 5.78 -3.11
N GLU A 397 4.13 5.07 -1.97
CA GLU A 397 4.68 5.54 -0.69
C GLU A 397 6.14 5.97 -0.86
N PHE A 398 6.96 5.15 -1.52
CA PHE A 398 8.37 5.42 -1.76
C PHE A 398 8.58 6.68 -2.61
N VAL A 399 7.88 6.81 -3.73
CA VAL A 399 7.98 8.01 -4.60
C VAL A 399 7.60 9.28 -3.83
N PHE A 400 6.49 9.26 -3.09
CA PHE A 400 6.01 10.45 -2.38
C PHE A 400 6.83 10.77 -1.13
N THR A 401 7.44 9.77 -0.48
CA THR A 401 8.40 9.99 0.61
C THR A 401 9.63 10.74 0.08
N ASN A 402 10.19 10.29 -1.05
CA ASN A 402 11.33 10.96 -1.68
C ASN A 402 10.96 12.37 -2.18
N LEU A 403 9.77 12.55 -2.75
CA LEU A 403 9.25 13.86 -3.14
C LEU A 403 9.11 14.80 -1.95
N GLY A 404 8.59 14.32 -0.81
CA GLY A 404 8.47 15.12 0.40
C GLY A 404 9.84 15.52 0.97
N MET A 405 10.79 14.59 0.97
CA MET A 405 12.18 14.89 1.31
C MET A 405 12.77 15.98 0.39
N GLN A 406 12.55 15.89 -0.92
CA GLN A 406 12.99 16.91 -1.86
C GLN A 406 12.29 18.26 -1.60
N THR A 407 10.97 18.25 -1.39
CA THR A 407 10.16 19.45 -1.13
C THR A 407 10.63 20.19 0.13
N SER A 408 11.02 19.45 1.17
CA SER A 408 11.57 20.05 2.40
C SER A 408 12.87 20.83 2.17
N GLN A 409 13.67 20.46 1.17
CA GLN A 409 14.94 21.14 0.83
C GLN A 409 14.73 22.43 0.01
N PHE A 410 13.64 22.52 -0.75
CA PHE A 410 13.37 23.65 -1.67
C PHE A 410 12.29 24.62 -1.19
N ILE A 411 11.34 24.17 -0.36
CA ILE A 411 10.20 24.99 0.08
C ILE A 411 10.30 25.39 1.54
N VAL A 412 10.77 24.51 2.43
CA VAL A 412 10.66 24.68 3.89
C VAL A 412 11.91 25.34 4.53
N GLY A 413 12.67 26.08 3.72
CA GLY A 413 13.84 26.88 4.15
C GLY A 413 14.46 27.60 2.96
N ASP A 414 15.30 28.60 3.19
CA ASP A 414 16.16 29.15 2.12
C ASP A 414 16.83 28.00 1.39
N VAL A 415 16.83 28.04 0.05
CA VAL A 415 17.37 26.97 -0.81
C VAL A 415 18.74 26.58 -0.29
N GLN A 416 18.82 25.40 0.33
CA GLN A 416 20.04 24.98 1.00
C GLN A 416 21.13 24.84 -0.06
N ALA A 417 22.33 25.37 0.24
CA ALA A 417 23.51 25.15 -0.59
C ALA A 417 23.81 23.64 -0.61
N GLY A 418 23.34 22.94 -1.65
CA GLY A 418 23.39 21.48 -1.75
C GLY A 418 22.05 20.77 -1.96
N ALA A 419 20.94 21.51 -2.11
CA ALA A 419 19.64 20.91 -2.40
C ALA A 419 19.68 20.03 -3.67
N GLN A 420 19.12 18.82 -3.56
CA GLN A 420 19.18 17.81 -4.60
C GLN A 420 18.10 18.08 -5.65
N LYS A 421 18.50 18.67 -6.78
CA LYS A 421 17.57 19.01 -7.86
C LYS A 421 17.01 17.79 -8.59
N ARG A 422 17.69 16.65 -8.53
CA ARG A 422 17.30 15.43 -9.25
C ARG A 422 17.47 14.22 -8.37
N GLN A 423 16.46 13.37 -8.30
CA GLN A 423 16.51 12.11 -7.55
C GLN A 423 16.20 10.94 -8.48
N TYR A 424 17.04 9.91 -8.42
CA TYR A 424 16.90 8.68 -9.17
C TYR A 424 16.44 7.57 -8.21
N LEU A 425 15.21 7.12 -8.42
CA LEU A 425 14.52 6.14 -7.61
C LEU A 425 14.62 4.79 -8.31
N VAL A 426 15.50 3.90 -7.83
CA VAL A 426 15.71 2.57 -8.40
C VAL A 426 14.61 1.64 -7.92
N MET A 427 13.80 1.12 -8.84
CA MET A 427 12.60 0.32 -8.57
C MET A 427 12.87 -1.15 -8.94
N SER A 428 13.67 -1.86 -8.16
CA SER A 428 14.20 -3.19 -8.56
C SER A 428 13.13 -4.27 -8.75
N HIS A 429 11.98 -4.16 -8.08
CA HIS A 429 10.89 -5.14 -8.16
C HIS A 429 9.82 -4.83 -9.21
N PHE A 430 9.98 -3.73 -9.94
CA PHE A 430 9.21 -3.53 -11.16
C PHE A 430 9.88 -4.36 -12.26
N LEU A 431 9.11 -5.22 -12.91
CA LEU A 431 9.68 -6.17 -13.85
C LEU A 431 10.37 -5.48 -15.01
N SER A 432 11.64 -5.84 -15.22
CA SER A 432 12.45 -5.37 -16.35
C SER A 432 11.86 -5.71 -17.72
N SER A 433 10.95 -6.68 -17.79
CA SER A 433 10.24 -7.14 -18.99
C SER A 433 8.90 -6.43 -19.24
N SER A 434 8.53 -5.45 -18.40
CA SER A 434 7.23 -4.76 -18.50
C SER A 434 7.39 -3.24 -18.46
N ALA A 435 8.02 -2.68 -19.51
CA ALA A 435 8.22 -1.22 -19.63
C ALA A 435 6.92 -0.43 -19.47
N THR A 436 5.84 -0.94 -20.05
CA THR A 436 4.53 -0.29 -19.99
C THR A 436 3.96 -0.22 -18.57
N SER A 437 4.32 -1.14 -17.67
CA SER A 437 3.92 -1.13 -16.27
C SER A 437 4.53 0.08 -15.54
N LEU A 438 5.86 0.21 -15.59
CA LEU A 438 6.55 1.33 -14.95
C LEU A 438 6.14 2.68 -15.55
N GLU A 439 6.00 2.76 -16.88
CA GLU A 439 5.56 3.99 -17.55
C GLU A 439 4.16 4.42 -17.08
N LYS A 440 3.19 3.49 -17.03
CA LYS A 440 1.84 3.77 -16.54
C LYS A 440 1.85 4.19 -15.06
N PHE A 441 2.64 3.52 -14.23
CA PHE A 441 2.83 3.86 -12.82
C PHE A 441 3.37 5.30 -12.69
N THR A 442 4.43 5.62 -13.45
CA THR A 442 5.10 6.93 -13.46
C THR A 442 4.16 8.04 -13.94
N ILE A 443 3.39 7.80 -15.00
CA ILE A 443 2.37 8.74 -15.49
C ILE A 443 1.32 9.02 -14.41
N GLN A 444 0.88 7.99 -13.69
CA GLN A 444 -0.11 8.14 -12.63
C GLN A 444 0.46 8.89 -11.42
N ALA A 445 1.71 8.63 -11.02
CA ALA A 445 2.41 9.41 -10.00
C ALA A 445 2.54 10.88 -10.43
N GLY A 446 2.92 11.14 -11.68
CA GLY A 446 3.00 12.50 -12.23
C GLY A 446 1.65 13.23 -12.23
N LYS A 447 0.54 12.54 -12.52
CA LYS A 447 -0.82 13.11 -12.40
C LYS A 447 -1.13 13.53 -10.97
N MET A 448 -0.82 12.71 -9.97
CA MET A 448 -0.98 13.08 -8.57
C MET A 448 -0.12 14.27 -8.18
N ILE A 449 1.15 14.29 -8.59
CA ILE A 449 2.05 15.42 -8.30
C ILE A 449 1.47 16.74 -8.82
N ARG A 450 0.91 16.74 -10.04
CA ARG A 450 0.23 17.91 -10.62
C ARG A 450 -1.00 18.38 -9.86
N THR A 451 -1.63 17.53 -9.05
CA THR A 451 -2.72 17.94 -8.16
C THR A 451 -2.25 18.68 -6.91
N LEU A 452 -0.95 18.61 -6.59
CA LEU A 452 -0.37 19.27 -5.41
C LEU A 452 -0.03 20.73 -5.74
N PRO A 453 -0.67 21.74 -5.13
CA PRO A 453 -0.48 23.14 -5.51
C PRO A 453 0.97 23.63 -5.37
N LEU A 454 1.67 23.20 -4.33
CA LEU A 454 3.05 23.65 -4.05
C LEU A 454 4.10 23.05 -4.96
N VAL A 455 3.83 21.89 -5.54
CA VAL A 455 4.82 21.01 -6.19
C VAL A 455 4.49 20.74 -7.66
N GLY A 456 3.22 20.80 -8.05
CA GLY A 456 2.71 20.29 -9.32
C GLY A 456 3.37 20.87 -10.56
N ASP A 457 3.70 22.16 -10.53
CA ASP A 457 4.39 22.83 -11.64
C ASP A 457 5.92 22.80 -11.50
N LYS A 458 6.42 22.49 -10.31
CA LYS A 458 7.85 22.55 -9.97
C LYS A 458 8.59 21.23 -10.14
N VAL A 459 7.89 20.10 -10.20
CA VAL A 459 8.53 18.79 -10.33
C VAL A 459 8.10 18.13 -11.63
N ASP A 460 9.07 17.66 -12.39
CA ASP A 460 8.87 16.75 -13.50
C ASP A 460 9.15 15.31 -13.08
N VAL A 461 8.39 14.38 -13.64
CA VAL A 461 8.53 12.96 -13.36
C VAL A 461 8.73 12.24 -14.68
N SER A 462 9.82 11.48 -14.75
CA SER A 462 10.12 10.61 -15.90
C SER A 462 10.60 9.25 -15.43
N CYS A 463 10.78 8.31 -16.34
CA CYS A 463 11.35 7.00 -16.01
C CYS A 463 12.34 6.55 -17.08
N LEU A 464 13.23 5.65 -16.66
CA LEU A 464 14.15 4.87 -17.48
C LEU A 464 13.83 3.40 -17.25
N HIS A 465 13.90 2.58 -18.29
CA HIS A 465 13.50 1.19 -18.21
C HIS A 465 14.26 0.31 -19.21
N PRO A 466 14.61 -0.95 -18.89
CA PRO A 466 15.40 -1.82 -19.79
C PRO A 466 14.83 -1.94 -21.20
N GLU A 467 13.51 -2.11 -21.27
CA GLU A 467 12.76 -2.27 -22.52
C GLU A 467 12.10 -0.97 -23.03
N HIS A 468 12.57 0.20 -22.59
CA HIS A 468 12.01 1.47 -23.05
C HIS A 468 12.09 1.60 -24.58
N VAL A 469 11.03 2.13 -25.21
CA VAL A 469 10.93 2.25 -26.68
C VAL A 469 12.07 3.11 -27.22
N ASP A 470 12.29 4.27 -26.61
CA ASP A 470 13.43 5.15 -26.85
C ASP A 470 14.73 4.52 -26.31
N LYS A 471 15.74 4.39 -27.18
CA LYS A 471 17.03 3.76 -26.88
C LYS A 471 17.80 4.52 -25.81
N ASP A 472 17.69 5.84 -25.79
CA ASP A 472 18.43 6.70 -24.86
C ASP A 472 17.90 6.61 -23.43
N LYS A 473 16.73 5.97 -23.25
CA LYS A 473 16.10 5.73 -21.95
C LYS A 473 16.20 4.26 -21.48
N ARG A 474 16.95 3.44 -22.21
CA ARG A 474 17.14 2.01 -21.89
C ARG A 474 18.17 1.82 -20.78
N CYS A 475 17.75 2.10 -19.56
CA CYS A 475 18.53 1.79 -18.37
C CYS A 475 18.41 0.29 -18.04
N PRO A 476 19.49 -0.43 -17.71
CA PRO A 476 19.47 -1.86 -17.38
C PRO A 476 18.64 -2.20 -16.13
N VAL A 477 18.23 -1.19 -15.35
CA VAL A 477 17.30 -1.35 -14.24
C VAL A 477 16.17 -0.30 -14.33
N PRO A 478 14.97 -0.62 -13.83
CA PRO A 478 13.86 0.33 -13.78
C PRO A 478 14.19 1.50 -12.83
N VAL A 479 14.10 2.74 -13.31
CA VAL A 479 14.39 3.95 -12.53
C VAL A 479 13.32 5.00 -12.76
N ILE A 480 12.80 5.59 -11.69
CA ILE A 480 11.96 6.80 -11.75
C ILE A 480 12.83 8.01 -11.44
N ILE A 481 12.65 9.10 -12.17
CA ILE A 481 13.39 10.34 -11.98
C ILE A 481 12.43 11.42 -11.49
N LEU A 482 12.71 11.98 -10.32
CA LEU A 482 12.09 13.21 -9.83
C LEU A 482 13.03 14.38 -10.11
N GLN A 483 12.59 15.34 -10.93
CA GLN A 483 13.39 16.50 -11.30
C GLN A 483 12.70 17.79 -10.88
N TRP A 484 13.35 18.57 -10.03
CA TRP A 484 12.94 19.93 -9.72
C TRP A 484 13.26 20.86 -10.89
N LYS A 485 12.25 21.58 -11.38
CA LYS A 485 12.34 22.59 -12.43
C LYS A 485 12.86 23.90 -11.84
N GLU A 486 13.67 24.62 -12.62
CA GLU A 486 14.18 25.95 -12.25
C GLU A 486 13.14 27.04 -12.41
#